data_AF-B9VAW7-F1
#
_entry.id   AF-B9VAW7-F1
#
_cell.length_a   1.000
_cell.length_b   1.000
_cell.length_c   1.000
_cell.angle_alpha   90.00
_cell.angle_beta   90.00
_cell.angle_gamma   90.00
#
_symmetry.space_group_name_H-M   'P 1'
#
loop_
_entity.id
_entity.type
_entity.pdbx_description
1 polymer ?
#
loop_
_entity_poly.entity_id
_entity_poly.type
_entity_poly.pdbx_seq_one_letter_code
_entity_poly.pdbx_strand_id
1 'polypeptide(L)'
;MFRFLMLAVALGLSAGVQRQKSAYSPNKEYWYDYETQVVTGIPRGSKIYSGLKFKATAKLQFETAAKVMVRWENVEMYKINDMIDGIDPTRQQIPEDLFQQLTGPETADMAEKLAMPVKFSYIRGHVSDLHSNQNDPHWSMDMKRGFISLLEVNLDGRQSLDTPSPISYDNQISPGQSEFYTVLEPSVAGECETFYRRMPLMTSEGGPSMRLNKIRNYNKCVNRPSFTNTMFNEYICAECEKDRTEPLRSTSEVYYYLRGMDRSFIIESAIAESKHIYTQYSEEGGSVATFINQTLMLTNTKMISEPMPPLQNPKSYTYSLRSETVDMEDPREQHRSFLQDESQIQFDANTCEPAACTSEGTECRLTVEQQRTEVKIQKLLNSLSAFTEHEIQEEATSLLANLMVQLRHADYRVLLKFWTRYGKPNTDPAITRIRKILIDMMPAAGIPASAYVLATAIEGTDLTQDEAAVVLKTLTISSLPDICVAKWVQKIVELPLIEQHRPAKIAAWLCMGSVVNKINTDHRKKMAEIRKEKNLL
;
A
#
# COMPACT_ATOMS: atom_id res chain seq x y z
N MET A 1 68.71 -57.36 -19.13
CA MET A 1 68.85 -56.92 -20.53
C MET A 1 67.61 -56.12 -20.90
N PHE A 2 67.83 -54.87 -21.33
CA PHE A 2 66.96 -53.97 -22.12
C PHE A 2 65.50 -53.77 -21.68
N ARG A 3 65.17 -52.63 -21.06
CA ARG A 3 64.80 -51.33 -21.68
C ARG A 3 63.58 -51.43 -22.61
N PHE A 4 62.42 -50.97 -22.13
CA PHE A 4 61.65 -49.91 -22.81
C PHE A 4 60.78 -49.16 -21.78
N LEU A 5 60.98 -47.85 -21.75
CA LEU A 5 60.30 -46.84 -20.94
C LEU A 5 59.35 -46.08 -21.90
N MET A 6 58.21 -45.61 -21.37
CA MET A 6 57.36 -44.51 -21.87
C MET A 6 56.48 -44.77 -23.12
N LEU A 7 55.18 -44.96 -22.90
CA LEU A 7 54.10 -44.02 -23.28
C LEU A 7 52.73 -44.67 -23.00
N ALA A 8 51.92 -44.02 -22.15
CA ALA A 8 50.43 -44.01 -22.13
C ALA A 8 49.90 -43.86 -20.69
N VAL A 9 50.22 -42.73 -20.07
CA VAL A 9 49.35 -42.10 -19.07
C VAL A 9 48.49 -41.08 -19.82
N ALA A 10 47.22 -40.95 -19.39
CA ALA A 10 46.21 -39.98 -19.84
C ALA A 10 45.22 -40.45 -20.92
N LEU A 11 44.41 -41.45 -20.58
CA LEU A 11 42.96 -41.40 -20.89
C LEU A 11 42.23 -41.17 -19.57
N GLY A 12 42.46 -39.97 -19.02
CA GLY A 12 41.67 -39.45 -17.92
C GLY A 12 40.29 -39.12 -18.43
N LEU A 13 39.29 -39.63 -17.73
CA LEU A 13 37.87 -39.28 -17.82
C LEU A 13 37.71 -37.76 -17.93
N SER A 14 37.51 -37.23 -19.13
CA SER A 14 36.83 -35.96 -19.31
C SER A 14 35.33 -36.19 -19.09
N ALA A 15 34.96 -36.45 -17.84
CA ALA A 15 33.65 -36.03 -17.38
C ALA A 15 33.65 -34.51 -17.52
N GLY A 16 33.14 -34.02 -18.64
CA GLY A 16 32.94 -32.59 -18.84
C GLY A 16 32.14 -32.09 -17.66
N VAL A 17 32.77 -31.29 -16.80
CA VAL A 17 32.08 -30.51 -15.78
C VAL A 17 31.05 -29.71 -16.55
N GLN A 18 29.79 -30.13 -16.45
CA GLN A 18 28.68 -29.54 -17.17
C GLN A 18 28.56 -28.12 -16.63
N ARG A 19 29.11 -27.15 -17.39
CA ARG A 19 29.14 -25.73 -17.04
C ARG A 19 27.74 -25.33 -16.61
N GLN A 20 27.54 -25.16 -15.31
CA GLN A 20 26.23 -24.91 -14.73
C GLN A 20 25.71 -23.63 -15.39
N LYS A 21 24.60 -23.71 -16.13
CA LYS A 21 24.04 -22.54 -16.81
C LYS A 21 23.77 -21.47 -15.75
N SER A 22 24.45 -20.33 -15.86
CA SER A 22 24.30 -19.19 -14.95
C SER A 22 23.01 -18.41 -15.21
N ALA A 23 21.99 -18.99 -15.83
CA ALA A 23 20.72 -18.34 -16.15
C ALA A 23 19.56 -19.24 -15.74
N TYR A 24 18.44 -18.61 -15.40
CA TYR A 24 17.19 -19.35 -15.22
C TYR A 24 16.86 -20.13 -16.49
N SER A 25 16.51 -21.41 -16.33
CA SER A 25 16.32 -22.32 -17.44
C SER A 25 14.91 -22.90 -17.47
N PRO A 26 14.34 -23.14 -18.66
CA PRO A 26 13.04 -23.79 -18.80
C PRO A 26 12.97 -25.14 -18.08
N ASN A 27 11.77 -25.51 -17.66
CA ASN A 27 11.45 -26.76 -16.95
C ASN A 27 12.22 -26.95 -15.63
N LYS A 28 12.67 -25.85 -15.02
CA LYS A 28 13.26 -25.85 -13.68
C LYS A 28 12.45 -25.06 -12.68
N GLU A 29 12.56 -25.50 -11.44
CA GLU A 29 12.02 -24.86 -10.27
C GLU A 29 13.17 -24.36 -9.38
N TYR A 30 13.09 -23.09 -8.97
CA TYR A 30 14.05 -22.42 -8.10
C TYR A 30 13.39 -22.08 -6.77
N TRP A 31 14.02 -22.48 -5.67
CA TRP A 31 13.47 -22.33 -4.33
C TRP A 31 14.23 -21.23 -3.63
N TYR A 32 13.50 -20.25 -3.13
CA TYR A 32 14.04 -19.15 -2.38
C TYR A 32 13.47 -19.13 -0.98
N ASP A 33 14.32 -18.97 0.01
CA ASP A 33 13.88 -18.54 1.33
C ASP A 33 13.71 -17.03 1.26
N TYR A 34 12.50 -16.58 1.58
CA TYR A 34 12.12 -15.18 1.57
C TYR A 34 11.68 -14.74 2.96
N GLU A 35 12.32 -13.71 3.47
CA GLU A 35 12.01 -13.08 4.74
C GLU A 35 11.82 -11.59 4.53
N THR A 36 10.83 -11.00 5.18
CA THR A 36 10.72 -9.55 5.27
C THR A 36 10.22 -9.13 6.65
N GLN A 37 10.71 -7.99 7.12
CA GLN A 37 10.17 -7.31 8.29
C GLN A 37 9.91 -5.85 7.99
N VAL A 38 8.87 -5.31 8.61
CA VAL A 38 8.53 -3.90 8.63
C VAL A 38 8.41 -3.49 10.08
N VAL A 39 9.17 -2.49 10.50
CA VAL A 39 9.18 -2.01 11.89
C VAL A 39 9.07 -0.50 11.90
N THR A 40 8.19 0.01 12.75
CA THR A 40 7.96 1.45 12.93
C THR A 40 8.17 1.81 14.40
N GLY A 41 8.78 2.98 14.62
CA GLY A 41 8.90 3.58 15.95
C GLY A 41 9.27 5.06 15.89
N ILE A 42 9.56 5.62 17.06
CA ILE A 42 9.97 7.01 17.23
C ILE A 42 11.44 7.02 17.67
N PRO A 43 12.41 7.11 16.73
CA PRO A 43 13.83 7.07 17.08
C PRO A 43 14.16 8.15 18.10
N ARG A 44 14.95 7.81 19.12
CA ARG A 44 15.35 8.67 20.25
C ARG A 44 14.22 9.10 21.20
N GLY A 45 12.96 9.11 20.76
CA GLY A 45 11.80 9.49 21.58
C GLY A 45 11.13 8.33 22.31
N SER A 46 11.20 7.11 21.76
CA SER A 46 10.66 5.91 22.38
C SER A 46 11.53 4.70 22.08
N LYS A 47 11.49 3.71 22.99
CA LYS A 47 12.05 2.37 22.76
C LYS A 47 10.99 1.34 22.41
N ILE A 48 9.73 1.73 22.37
CA ILE A 48 8.62 0.87 21.95
C ILE A 48 8.55 0.90 20.41
N TYR A 49 8.58 -0.28 19.82
CA TYR A 49 8.47 -0.48 18.38
C TYR A 49 7.34 -1.43 18.06
N SER A 50 6.64 -1.14 16.97
CA SER A 50 5.61 -2.02 16.41
C SER A 50 6.07 -2.51 15.06
N GLY A 51 5.86 -3.80 14.77
CA GLY A 51 6.30 -4.37 13.52
C GLY A 51 5.64 -5.68 13.16
N LEU A 52 5.83 -6.06 11.90
CA LEU A 52 5.39 -7.32 11.32
C LEU A 52 6.60 -7.99 10.67
N LYS A 53 6.65 -9.32 10.76
CA LYS A 53 7.63 -10.14 10.04
C LYS A 53 6.91 -11.25 9.30
N PHE A 54 7.37 -11.55 8.11
CA PHE A 54 6.82 -12.52 7.18
C PHE A 54 7.95 -13.41 6.68
N LYS A 55 7.70 -14.73 6.65
CA LYS A 55 8.61 -15.74 6.11
C LYS A 55 7.86 -16.68 5.20
N ALA A 56 8.48 -17.07 4.10
CA ALA A 56 7.96 -18.09 3.21
C ALA A 56 9.08 -18.73 2.37
N THR A 57 8.80 -19.93 1.86
CA THR A 57 9.57 -20.52 0.77
C THR A 57 8.90 -20.14 -0.55
N ALA A 58 9.55 -19.29 -1.35
CA ALA A 58 9.09 -18.92 -2.68
C ALA A 58 9.59 -19.90 -3.74
N LYS A 59 8.66 -20.59 -4.42
CA LYS A 59 8.96 -21.49 -5.52
C LYS A 59 8.71 -20.78 -6.84
N LEU A 60 9.72 -20.75 -7.70
CA LEU A 60 9.69 -20.14 -9.03
C LEU A 60 9.77 -21.25 -10.08
N GLN A 61 8.69 -21.50 -10.81
CA GLN A 61 8.66 -22.45 -11.92
C GLN A 61 8.79 -21.73 -13.26
N PHE A 62 9.89 -22.00 -13.96
CA PHE A 62 10.12 -21.51 -15.32
C PHE A 62 9.49 -22.48 -16.32
N GLU A 63 8.22 -22.27 -16.67
CA GLU A 63 7.50 -23.05 -17.69
C GLU A 63 8.21 -22.96 -19.06
N THR A 64 8.74 -21.78 -19.37
CA THR A 64 9.53 -21.51 -20.57
C THR A 64 10.73 -20.62 -20.21
N ALA A 65 11.50 -20.16 -21.20
CA ALA A 65 12.60 -19.23 -20.96
C ALA A 65 12.14 -17.84 -20.47
N ALA A 66 10.86 -17.51 -20.68
CA ALA A 66 10.29 -16.22 -20.33
C ALA A 66 9.10 -16.31 -19.37
N LYS A 67 8.34 -17.40 -19.35
CA LYS A 67 7.13 -17.51 -18.52
C LYS A 67 7.46 -18.13 -17.17
N VAL A 68 7.14 -17.41 -16.10
CA VAL A 68 7.40 -17.81 -14.72
C VAL A 68 6.09 -17.83 -13.94
N MET A 69 5.91 -18.87 -13.13
CA MET A 69 4.92 -18.90 -12.07
C MET A 69 5.60 -18.92 -10.71
N VAL A 70 5.05 -18.16 -9.78
CA VAL A 70 5.50 -18.08 -8.39
C VAL A 70 4.38 -18.48 -7.47
N ARG A 71 4.70 -19.28 -6.45
CA ARG A 71 3.85 -19.48 -5.28
C ARG A 71 4.70 -19.51 -4.02
N TRP A 72 4.07 -19.13 -2.91
CA TRP A 72 4.68 -19.24 -1.59
C TRP A 72 4.16 -20.48 -0.88
N GLU A 73 5.06 -21.12 -0.14
CA GLU A 73 4.76 -22.20 0.79
C GLU A 73 5.32 -21.87 2.16
N ASN A 74 4.85 -22.58 3.20
CA ASN A 74 5.30 -22.40 4.58
C ASN A 74 5.22 -20.92 5.01
N VAL A 75 4.08 -20.29 4.72
CA VAL A 75 3.84 -18.89 5.05
C VAL A 75 3.69 -18.76 6.56
N GLU A 76 4.60 -17.98 7.16
CA GLU A 76 4.59 -17.66 8.59
C GLU A 76 4.58 -16.15 8.78
N MET A 77 3.77 -15.70 9.73
CA MET A 77 3.64 -14.29 10.07
C MET A 77 3.87 -14.09 11.56
N TYR A 78 4.49 -12.97 11.88
CA TYR A 78 4.87 -12.62 13.24
C TYR A 78 4.59 -11.13 13.48
N LYS A 79 4.35 -10.77 14.74
CA LYS A 79 4.16 -9.39 15.18
C LYS A 79 5.07 -9.05 16.35
N ILE A 80 5.34 -7.77 16.50
CA ILE A 80 5.98 -7.21 17.70
C ILE A 80 5.31 -5.88 18.02
N ASN A 81 5.12 -5.61 19.31
CA ASN A 81 4.68 -4.32 19.82
C ASN A 81 5.20 -4.19 21.25
N ASP A 82 6.50 -3.99 21.39
CA ASP A 82 7.18 -4.03 22.68
C ASP A 82 8.41 -3.12 22.72
N MET A 83 8.98 -2.92 23.91
CA MET A 83 10.26 -2.27 24.12
C MET A 83 11.40 -3.12 23.56
N ILE A 84 12.28 -2.49 22.79
CA ILE A 84 13.47 -3.14 22.23
C ILE A 84 14.71 -2.36 22.68
N ASP A 85 15.60 -3.05 23.38
CA ASP A 85 16.85 -2.51 23.93
C ASP A 85 18.07 -3.09 23.21
N GLY A 86 19.14 -2.29 23.13
CA GLY A 86 20.44 -2.71 22.59
C GLY A 86 20.56 -2.75 21.05
N ILE A 87 19.45 -2.64 20.33
CA ILE A 87 19.39 -2.54 18.87
C ILE A 87 18.53 -1.33 18.51
N ASP A 88 18.81 -0.66 17.39
CA ASP A 88 17.92 0.34 16.79
C ASP A 88 17.13 -0.31 15.64
N PRO A 89 15.86 -0.71 15.88
CA PRO A 89 15.03 -1.39 14.88
C PRO A 89 14.68 -0.54 13.67
N THR A 90 14.93 0.77 13.73
CA THR A 90 14.75 1.68 12.59
C THR A 90 15.98 1.70 11.67
N ARG A 91 17.02 0.94 12.02
CA ARG A 91 18.29 0.89 11.30
C ARG A 91 18.81 -0.52 11.05
N GLN A 92 18.36 -1.50 11.82
CA GLN A 92 18.88 -2.87 11.81
C GLN A 92 17.73 -3.88 11.87
N GLN A 93 17.97 -5.07 11.33
CA GLN A 93 17.04 -6.19 11.41
C GLN A 93 16.85 -6.64 12.87
N ILE A 94 15.62 -6.97 13.26
CA ILE A 94 15.33 -7.45 14.61
C ILE A 94 15.47 -8.98 14.61
N PRO A 95 16.13 -9.55 15.63
CA PRO A 95 16.11 -10.99 15.87
C PRO A 95 14.70 -11.59 15.92
N GLU A 96 14.53 -12.79 15.37
CA GLU A 96 13.22 -13.45 15.24
C GLU A 96 12.58 -13.80 16.58
N ASP A 97 13.40 -14.13 17.59
CA ASP A 97 13.00 -14.52 18.93
C ASP A 97 12.28 -13.41 19.70
N LEU A 98 12.40 -12.16 19.25
CA LEU A 98 11.65 -11.04 19.81
C LEU A 98 10.24 -10.92 19.24
N PHE A 99 9.92 -11.61 18.14
CA PHE A 99 8.58 -11.57 17.56
C PHE A 99 7.69 -12.66 18.13
N GLN A 100 6.40 -12.33 18.27
CA GLN A 100 5.35 -13.29 18.55
C GLN A 100 4.78 -13.83 17.23
N GLN A 101 4.80 -15.15 17.04
CA GLN A 101 4.14 -15.79 15.90
C GLN A 101 2.63 -15.56 15.94
N LEU A 102 2.05 -15.21 14.80
CA LEU A 102 0.60 -15.10 14.62
C LEU A 102 0.01 -16.49 14.34
N THR A 103 -1.07 -16.80 15.03
CA THR A 103 -1.79 -18.08 14.89
C THR A 103 -3.29 -17.83 14.97
N GLY A 104 -4.08 -18.65 14.28
CA GLY A 104 -5.54 -18.64 14.36
C GLY A 104 -6.21 -18.64 12.98
N PRO A 105 -7.56 -18.69 12.93
CA PRO A 105 -8.30 -18.78 11.67
C PRO A 105 -8.05 -17.62 10.71
N GLU A 106 -7.93 -16.39 11.23
CA GLU A 106 -7.66 -15.19 10.40
C GLU A 106 -6.27 -15.25 9.76
N THR A 107 -5.26 -15.67 10.53
CA THR A 107 -3.89 -15.85 10.01
C THR A 107 -3.81 -16.96 8.97
N ALA A 108 -4.58 -18.03 9.15
CA ALA A 108 -4.67 -19.13 8.19
C ALA A 108 -5.31 -18.68 6.87
N ASP A 109 -6.41 -17.91 6.92
CA ASP A 109 -7.02 -17.33 5.71
C ASP A 109 -6.03 -16.41 4.97
N MET A 110 -5.32 -15.53 5.70
CA MET A 110 -4.29 -14.68 5.10
C MET A 110 -3.19 -15.51 4.43
N ALA A 111 -2.70 -16.57 5.09
CA ALA A 111 -1.69 -17.45 4.54
C ALA A 111 -2.18 -18.16 3.26
N GLU A 112 -3.45 -18.57 3.20
CA GLU A 112 -4.06 -19.16 2.01
C GLU A 112 -4.07 -18.18 0.83
N LYS A 113 -4.49 -16.92 1.05
CA LYS A 113 -4.48 -15.89 0.00
C LYS A 113 -3.06 -15.61 -0.51
N LEU A 114 -2.10 -15.50 0.40
CA LEU A 114 -0.69 -15.25 0.07
C LEU A 114 -0.04 -16.42 -0.68
N ALA A 115 -0.51 -17.65 -0.45
CA ALA A 115 -0.03 -18.84 -1.16
C ALA A 115 -0.58 -18.97 -2.60
N MET A 116 -1.59 -18.18 -3.00
CA MET A 116 -2.13 -18.23 -4.35
C MET A 116 -1.05 -17.89 -5.41
N PRO A 117 -1.00 -18.64 -6.53
CA PRO A 117 0.04 -18.45 -7.53
C PRO A 117 -0.12 -17.15 -8.31
N VAL A 118 1.00 -16.62 -8.80
CA VAL A 118 1.08 -15.45 -9.68
C VAL A 118 1.96 -15.77 -10.88
N LYS A 119 1.58 -15.28 -12.06
CA LYS A 119 2.27 -15.55 -13.33
C LYS A 119 2.79 -14.26 -13.95
N PHE A 120 3.99 -14.26 -14.49
CA PHE A 120 4.57 -13.13 -15.21
C PHE A 120 5.59 -13.55 -16.26
N SER A 121 5.90 -12.62 -17.15
CA SER A 121 7.03 -12.69 -18.07
C SER A 121 8.30 -12.20 -17.36
N TYR A 122 9.38 -12.98 -17.45
CA TYR A 122 10.69 -12.66 -16.91
C TYR A 122 11.77 -12.81 -17.98
N ILE A 123 12.30 -11.70 -18.49
CA ILE A 123 13.27 -11.69 -19.58
C ILE A 123 14.44 -10.79 -19.20
N ARG A 124 15.64 -11.37 -19.06
CA ARG A 124 16.88 -10.63 -18.76
C ARG A 124 16.72 -9.67 -17.58
N GLY A 125 16.13 -10.17 -16.49
CA GLY A 125 15.91 -9.38 -15.28
C GLY A 125 14.73 -8.42 -15.33
N HIS A 126 13.92 -8.41 -16.40
CA HIS A 126 12.72 -7.58 -16.50
C HIS A 126 11.45 -8.41 -16.25
N VAL A 127 10.55 -7.89 -15.42
CA VAL A 127 9.23 -8.40 -15.08
C VAL A 127 8.17 -7.63 -15.87
N SER A 128 7.37 -8.35 -16.66
CA SER A 128 6.21 -7.80 -17.37
C SER A 128 5.03 -8.78 -17.36
N ASP A 129 3.88 -8.35 -17.89
CA ASP A 129 2.69 -9.20 -18.10
C ASP A 129 2.26 -9.98 -16.84
N LEU A 130 2.15 -9.28 -15.71
CA LEU A 130 1.70 -9.88 -14.45
C LEU A 130 0.23 -10.29 -14.52
N HIS A 131 -0.06 -11.50 -14.08
CA HIS A 131 -1.40 -12.08 -13.98
C HIS A 131 -1.59 -12.81 -12.64
N SER A 132 -2.79 -12.70 -12.07
CA SER A 132 -3.20 -13.38 -10.83
C SER A 132 -4.58 -14.03 -10.99
N ASN A 133 -5.04 -14.73 -9.96
CA ASN A 133 -6.43 -15.18 -9.90
C ASN A 133 -7.36 -13.99 -9.64
N GLN A 134 -8.59 -14.04 -10.17
CA GLN A 134 -9.59 -12.98 -9.95
C GLN A 134 -9.93 -12.75 -8.46
N ASN A 135 -9.86 -13.81 -7.64
CA ASN A 135 -10.15 -13.79 -6.21
C ASN A 135 -8.91 -13.49 -5.34
N ASP A 136 -7.77 -13.15 -5.93
CA ASP A 136 -6.57 -12.75 -5.19
C ASP A 136 -6.73 -11.28 -4.73
N PRO A 137 -6.83 -11.02 -3.41
CA PRO A 137 -7.10 -9.69 -2.93
C PRO A 137 -5.91 -8.75 -3.17
N HIS A 138 -6.20 -7.46 -3.36
CA HIS A 138 -5.18 -6.46 -3.73
C HIS A 138 -3.99 -6.40 -2.77
N TRP A 139 -4.21 -6.60 -1.47
CA TRP A 139 -3.15 -6.60 -0.46
C TRP A 139 -2.19 -7.79 -0.58
N SER A 140 -2.72 -8.97 -0.94
CA SER A 140 -1.92 -10.17 -1.18
C SER A 140 -1.04 -9.98 -2.41
N MET A 141 -1.62 -9.39 -3.46
CA MET A 141 -0.89 -9.03 -4.66
C MET A 141 0.19 -7.97 -4.43
N ASP A 142 -0.04 -6.98 -3.57
CA ASP A 142 0.98 -5.99 -3.24
C ASP A 142 2.15 -6.58 -2.43
N MET A 143 1.89 -7.54 -1.54
CA MET A 143 2.93 -8.33 -0.89
C MET A 143 3.76 -9.10 -1.93
N LYS A 144 3.09 -9.75 -2.89
CA LYS A 144 3.76 -10.47 -3.99
C LYS A 144 4.56 -9.53 -4.88
N ARG A 145 4.07 -8.33 -5.20
CA ARG A 145 4.82 -7.30 -5.93
C ARG A 145 6.07 -6.86 -5.18
N GLY A 146 6.01 -6.77 -3.86
CA GLY A 146 7.18 -6.51 -3.01
C GLY A 146 8.30 -7.55 -3.21
N PHE A 147 7.95 -8.84 -3.26
CA PHE A 147 8.89 -9.91 -3.59
C PHE A 147 9.35 -9.88 -5.05
N ILE A 148 8.42 -9.78 -6.00
CA ILE A 148 8.73 -9.78 -7.43
C ILE A 148 9.61 -8.58 -7.81
N SER A 149 9.50 -7.45 -7.09
CA SER A 149 10.37 -6.28 -7.28
C SER A 149 11.85 -6.57 -6.95
N LEU A 150 12.18 -7.62 -6.19
CA LEU A 150 13.56 -8.08 -5.99
C LEU A 150 14.08 -8.86 -7.21
N LEU A 151 13.19 -9.38 -8.06
CA LEU A 151 13.56 -10.06 -9.29
C LEU A 151 13.87 -9.08 -10.44
N GLU A 152 13.34 -7.85 -10.36
CA GLU A 152 13.63 -6.76 -11.31
C GLU A 152 15.07 -6.27 -11.15
N VAL A 153 15.91 -6.61 -12.11
CA VAL A 153 17.34 -6.26 -12.16
C VAL A 153 17.70 -5.86 -13.59
N ASN A 154 17.98 -4.57 -13.80
CA ASN A 154 18.22 -4.01 -15.12
C ASN A 154 19.72 -3.93 -15.46
N LEU A 155 20.35 -5.07 -15.73
CA LEU A 155 21.76 -5.13 -16.15
C LEU A 155 22.01 -4.67 -17.59
N ASP A 156 20.98 -4.66 -18.43
CA ASP A 156 21.07 -4.22 -19.83
C ASP A 156 21.09 -2.68 -19.98
N GLY A 157 20.95 -1.91 -18.89
CA GLY A 157 20.88 -0.44 -18.96
C GLY A 157 19.67 0.08 -19.72
N ARG A 158 18.55 -0.67 -19.71
CA ARG A 158 17.31 -0.26 -20.41
C ARG A 158 16.83 1.06 -19.82
N GLN A 159 16.35 1.98 -20.66
CA GLN A 159 15.94 3.33 -20.23
C GLN A 159 17.04 4.07 -19.45
N SER A 160 18.29 3.98 -19.94
CA SER A 160 19.42 4.74 -19.39
C SER A 160 19.11 6.24 -19.35
N LEU A 161 19.39 6.86 -18.21
CA LEU A 161 19.31 8.31 -18.01
C LEU A 161 20.67 8.98 -18.18
N ASP A 162 21.74 8.19 -18.30
CA ASP A 162 23.08 8.70 -18.57
C ASP A 162 23.17 9.18 -20.02
N THR A 163 23.76 10.37 -20.23
CA THR A 163 23.96 10.94 -21.57
C THR A 163 24.84 9.99 -22.40
N PRO A 164 24.45 9.60 -23.63
CA PRO A 164 25.30 8.77 -24.47
C PRO A 164 26.60 9.52 -24.77
N SER A 165 27.68 9.10 -24.12
CA SER A 165 29.01 9.65 -24.39
C SER A 165 29.48 9.15 -25.76
N PRO A 166 29.98 10.01 -26.68
CA PRO A 166 30.44 9.59 -28.01
C PRO A 166 31.72 8.73 -28.02
N ILE A 167 32.16 8.22 -26.88
CA ILE A 167 33.44 7.52 -26.74
C ILE A 167 33.12 6.07 -26.37
N SER A 168 33.23 5.18 -27.36
CA SER A 168 33.22 3.74 -27.16
C SER A 168 34.42 3.37 -26.28
N TYR A 169 34.15 2.85 -25.08
CA TYR A 169 35.18 2.23 -24.28
C TYR A 169 35.19 0.74 -24.59
N ASP A 170 36.08 0.35 -25.50
CA ASP A 170 36.73 -0.97 -25.49
C ASP A 170 37.62 -1.03 -24.24
N ASN A 171 37.00 -1.11 -23.06
CA ASN A 171 37.70 -1.31 -21.81
C ASN A 171 37.45 -2.75 -21.39
N GLN A 172 38.46 -3.59 -21.57
CA GLN A 172 38.52 -4.90 -20.93
C GLN A 172 38.39 -4.71 -19.42
N ILE A 173 37.21 -5.04 -18.88
CA ILE A 173 36.89 -4.85 -17.46
C ILE A 173 37.72 -5.85 -16.65
N SER A 174 38.55 -5.33 -15.75
CA SER A 174 39.31 -6.16 -14.82
C SER A 174 38.40 -6.63 -13.67
N PRO A 175 38.48 -7.90 -13.23
CA PRO A 175 37.75 -8.38 -12.06
C PRO A 175 38.00 -7.47 -10.84
N GLY A 176 36.93 -7.06 -10.15
CA GLY A 176 36.98 -6.18 -8.98
C GLY A 176 36.83 -4.67 -9.25
N GLN A 177 36.79 -4.21 -10.50
CA GLN A 177 36.42 -2.81 -10.79
C GLN A 177 34.90 -2.58 -10.72
N SER A 178 34.49 -1.43 -10.19
CA SER A 178 33.09 -1.04 -10.08
C SER A 178 32.64 -0.24 -11.31
N GLU A 179 31.51 -0.59 -11.89
CA GLU A 179 30.83 0.20 -12.93
C GLU A 179 29.55 0.82 -12.36
N PHE A 180 29.23 2.03 -12.80
CA PHE A 180 28.06 2.78 -12.35
C PHE A 180 27.22 3.22 -13.53
N TYR A 181 25.91 3.13 -13.40
CA TYR A 181 24.97 3.67 -14.40
C TYR A 181 23.62 3.95 -13.75
N THR A 182 22.84 4.80 -14.43
CA THR A 182 21.52 5.24 -13.96
C THR A 182 20.45 4.89 -14.97
N VAL A 183 19.34 4.30 -14.51
CA VAL A 183 18.19 3.93 -15.35
C VAL A 183 16.89 4.41 -14.72
N LEU A 184 15.86 4.58 -15.56
CA LEU A 184 14.49 4.59 -15.09
C LEU A 184 13.99 3.13 -15.00
N GLU A 185 13.43 2.75 -13.86
CA GLU A 185 13.04 1.36 -13.61
C GLU A 185 11.70 1.23 -12.87
N PRO A 186 10.81 0.31 -13.29
CA PRO A 186 9.56 0.05 -12.58
C PRO A 186 9.77 -0.51 -11.17
N SER A 187 8.88 -0.15 -10.25
CA SER A 187 8.88 -0.62 -8.87
C SER A 187 7.49 -0.60 -8.27
N VAL A 188 7.37 -1.11 -7.03
CA VAL A 188 6.17 -0.98 -6.21
C VAL A 188 5.70 0.46 -6.03
N ALA A 189 6.63 1.43 -6.05
CA ALA A 189 6.36 2.84 -5.88
C ALA A 189 6.23 3.60 -7.21
N GLY A 190 6.09 2.92 -8.35
CA GLY A 190 6.13 3.53 -9.68
C GLY A 190 7.50 3.42 -10.34
N GLU A 191 7.69 4.14 -11.45
CA GLU A 191 8.93 4.11 -12.23
C GLU A 191 9.90 5.16 -11.67
N CYS A 192 11.04 4.74 -11.14
CA CYS A 192 11.94 5.64 -10.42
C CYS A 192 13.36 5.62 -10.98
N GLU A 193 14.03 6.77 -10.89
CA GLU A 193 15.49 6.86 -11.11
C GLU A 193 16.19 5.89 -10.15
N THR A 194 16.95 4.96 -10.73
CA THR A 194 17.62 3.89 -10.02
C THR A 194 19.09 3.85 -10.44
N PHE A 195 19.96 3.96 -9.44
CA PHE A 195 21.40 3.91 -9.59
C PHE A 195 21.90 2.49 -9.36
N TYR A 196 22.76 2.00 -10.25
CA TYR A 196 23.40 0.71 -10.13
C TYR A 196 24.90 0.87 -9.92
N ARG A 197 25.46 0.02 -9.06
CA ARG A 197 26.91 -0.23 -8.95
C ARG A 197 27.16 -1.70 -9.16
N ARG A 198 27.81 -2.06 -10.27
CA ARG A 198 28.19 -3.43 -10.62
C ARG A 198 29.62 -3.71 -10.21
N MET A 199 29.89 -4.89 -9.66
CA MET A 199 31.23 -5.37 -9.35
C MET A 199 31.36 -6.82 -9.81
N PRO A 200 31.96 -7.09 -10.97
CA PRO A 200 32.24 -8.44 -11.43
C PRO A 200 33.23 -9.15 -10.51
N LEU A 201 32.94 -10.40 -10.20
CA LEU A 201 33.69 -11.28 -9.32
C LEU A 201 34.00 -12.60 -10.04
N MET A 202 35.13 -13.20 -9.69
CA MET A 202 35.44 -14.58 -10.07
C MET A 202 35.32 -15.46 -8.83
N THR A 203 34.50 -16.50 -8.91
CA THR A 203 34.36 -17.46 -7.80
C THR A 203 35.59 -18.36 -7.70
N SER A 204 35.79 -18.97 -6.53
CA SER A 204 36.82 -20.01 -6.30
C SER A 204 36.67 -21.21 -7.25
N GLU A 205 35.45 -21.48 -7.73
CA GLU A 205 35.14 -22.51 -8.72
C GLU A 205 35.32 -22.06 -10.18
N GLY A 206 35.79 -20.82 -10.41
CA GLY A 206 36.09 -20.29 -11.75
C GLY A 206 34.86 -19.83 -12.56
N GLY A 207 33.67 -19.81 -11.95
CA GLY A 207 32.45 -19.29 -12.57
C GLY A 207 32.31 -17.77 -12.43
N PRO A 208 31.74 -17.07 -13.43
CA PRO A 208 31.49 -15.64 -13.33
C PRO A 208 30.39 -15.35 -12.31
N SER A 209 30.59 -14.35 -11.46
CA SER A 209 29.61 -13.86 -10.49
C SER A 209 29.69 -12.34 -10.38
N MET A 210 28.71 -11.72 -9.72
CA MET A 210 28.66 -10.27 -9.60
C MET A 210 28.02 -9.85 -8.30
N ARG A 211 28.63 -8.87 -7.63
CA ARG A 211 27.96 -8.11 -6.58
C ARG A 211 27.33 -6.87 -7.19
N LEU A 212 26.08 -6.61 -6.87
CA LEU A 212 25.32 -5.48 -7.40
C LEU A 212 24.75 -4.68 -6.24
N ASN A 213 24.93 -3.36 -6.27
CA ASN A 213 24.18 -2.47 -5.39
C ASN A 213 23.20 -1.67 -6.25
N LYS A 214 21.96 -1.58 -5.81
CA LYS A 214 20.86 -0.87 -6.47
C LYS A 214 20.31 0.16 -5.49
N ILE A 215 20.32 1.43 -5.83
CA ILE A 215 19.81 2.52 -4.99
C ILE A 215 18.69 3.22 -5.73
N ARG A 216 17.53 3.35 -5.10
CA ARG A 216 16.35 3.98 -5.69
C ARG A 216 16.16 5.40 -5.15
N ASN A 217 15.96 6.35 -6.05
CA ASN A 217 15.67 7.74 -5.71
C ASN A 217 14.16 8.01 -5.75
N TYR A 218 13.52 7.97 -4.57
CA TYR A 218 12.07 8.20 -4.46
C TYR A 218 11.62 9.64 -4.74
N ASN A 219 12.55 10.59 -4.81
CA ASN A 219 12.25 11.98 -5.16
C ASN A 219 12.12 12.15 -6.69
N LYS A 220 12.64 11.20 -7.47
CA LYS A 220 12.57 11.20 -8.93
C LYS A 220 11.86 9.94 -9.43
N CYS A 221 10.56 9.91 -9.16
CA CYS A 221 9.68 8.86 -9.64
C CYS A 221 8.58 9.44 -10.54
N VAL A 222 8.35 8.75 -11.66
CA VAL A 222 7.21 8.95 -12.54
C VAL A 222 6.04 8.14 -11.99
N ASN A 223 4.89 8.81 -11.84
CA ASN A 223 3.64 8.21 -11.37
C ASN A 223 3.79 7.46 -10.03
N ARG A 224 4.45 8.09 -9.04
CA ARG A 224 4.53 7.53 -7.68
C ARG A 224 3.15 7.55 -7.04
N PRO A 225 2.59 6.39 -6.66
CA PRO A 225 1.31 6.34 -5.96
C PRO A 225 1.45 7.11 -4.64
N SER A 226 0.64 8.15 -4.48
CA SER A 226 0.55 8.89 -3.23
C SER A 226 -0.88 9.37 -3.08
N PHE A 227 -1.38 9.23 -1.86
CA PHE A 227 -2.73 9.63 -1.53
C PHE A 227 -2.67 10.54 -0.31
N THR A 228 -3.29 11.71 -0.43
CA THR A 228 -3.39 12.69 0.65
C THR A 228 -4.85 13.02 0.86
N ASN A 229 -5.29 12.95 2.11
CA ASN A 229 -6.64 13.33 2.53
C ASN A 229 -6.54 14.42 3.59
N THR A 230 -7.07 15.59 3.30
CA THR A 230 -6.91 16.76 4.17
C THR A 230 -8.21 17.53 4.27
N MET A 231 -8.46 18.07 5.47
CA MET A 231 -9.59 18.96 5.71
C MET A 231 -9.33 20.36 5.12
N PHE A 232 -8.05 20.69 4.89
CA PHE A 232 -7.55 22.00 4.47
C PHE A 232 -7.26 22.03 2.97
N ASN A 233 -7.35 23.22 2.37
CA ASN A 233 -6.87 23.43 1.01
C ASN A 233 -5.33 23.52 1.03
N GLU A 234 -4.67 22.64 0.29
CA GLU A 234 -3.22 22.62 0.16
C GLU A 234 -2.79 23.50 -1.02
N TYR A 235 -1.68 24.22 -0.84
CA TYR A 235 -0.96 24.87 -1.92
C TYR A 235 0.53 24.55 -1.80
N ILE A 236 1.22 24.52 -2.94
CA ILE A 236 2.66 24.30 -2.96
C ILE A 236 3.36 25.56 -2.44
N CYS A 237 4.13 25.40 -1.38
CA CYS A 237 4.92 26.46 -0.77
C CYS A 237 6.34 26.45 -1.33
N ALA A 238 6.70 27.45 -2.12
CA ALA A 238 8.01 27.54 -2.77
C ALA A 238 9.18 27.65 -1.77
N GLU A 239 8.98 28.37 -0.66
CA GLU A 239 9.97 28.53 0.42
C GLU A 239 10.20 27.21 1.15
N CYS A 240 9.14 26.47 1.44
CA CYS A 240 9.16 25.17 2.12
C CYS A 240 9.98 24.12 1.33
N GLU A 241 9.90 24.14 0.00
CA GLU A 241 10.71 23.28 -0.86
C GLU A 241 12.19 23.66 -0.89
N LYS A 242 12.49 24.97 -0.91
CA LYS A 242 13.87 25.46 -0.82
C LYS A 242 14.54 25.00 0.48
N ASP A 243 13.77 24.99 1.57
CA ASP A 243 14.24 24.59 2.89
C ASP A 243 14.19 23.06 3.12
N ARG A 244 13.80 22.27 2.10
CA ARG A 244 13.70 20.80 2.15
C ARG A 244 12.89 20.29 3.36
N THR A 245 11.79 20.99 3.63
CA THR A 245 10.86 20.70 4.74
C THR A 245 9.87 19.58 4.41
N GLU A 246 10.12 18.80 3.36
CA GLU A 246 9.29 17.65 3.02
C GLU A 246 9.20 16.70 4.22
N PRO A 247 7.98 16.47 4.73
CA PRO A 247 7.83 15.74 5.98
C PRO A 247 8.15 14.26 5.78
N LEU A 248 7.96 13.69 4.59
CA LEU A 248 8.25 12.28 4.31
C LEU A 248 9.50 12.13 3.45
N ARG A 249 10.56 11.57 4.02
CA ARG A 249 11.79 11.19 3.29
C ARG A 249 11.85 9.68 3.14
N SER A 250 12.20 9.21 1.94
CA SER A 250 12.22 7.77 1.61
C SER A 250 13.53 7.41 0.92
N THR A 251 14.13 6.28 1.28
CA THR A 251 15.30 5.71 0.59
C THR A 251 15.20 4.20 0.55
N SER A 252 15.73 3.58 -0.51
CA SER A 252 15.78 2.12 -0.67
C SER A 252 17.09 1.73 -1.35
N GLU A 253 17.78 0.76 -0.77
CA GLU A 253 18.99 0.17 -1.29
C GLU A 253 18.85 -1.36 -1.30
N VAL A 254 19.35 -2.00 -2.34
CA VAL A 254 19.33 -3.45 -2.49
C VAL A 254 20.70 -3.95 -2.88
N TYR A 255 21.20 -4.92 -2.12
CA TYR A 255 22.46 -5.61 -2.35
C TYR A 255 22.17 -7.00 -2.92
N TYR A 256 22.71 -7.31 -4.09
CA TYR A 256 22.59 -8.63 -4.70
C TYR A 256 23.92 -9.34 -4.78
N TYR A 257 23.84 -10.66 -4.68
CA TYR A 257 24.86 -11.59 -5.15
C TYR A 257 24.27 -12.40 -6.31
N LEU A 258 24.88 -12.25 -7.48
CA LEU A 258 24.41 -12.86 -8.72
C LEU A 258 25.42 -13.87 -9.22
N ARG A 259 24.94 -15.04 -9.64
CA ARG A 259 25.75 -16.00 -10.39
C ARG A 259 25.50 -15.82 -11.88
N GLY A 260 26.56 -15.55 -12.64
CA GLY A 260 26.47 -15.16 -14.04
C GLY A 260 26.78 -13.67 -14.28
N MET A 261 26.56 -13.22 -15.52
CA MET A 261 26.81 -11.85 -15.96
C MET A 261 25.77 -11.38 -16.97
N ASP A 262 25.58 -10.07 -17.05
CA ASP A 262 24.79 -9.36 -18.05
C ASP A 262 23.39 -9.94 -18.28
N ARG A 263 23.20 -10.64 -19.41
CA ARG A 263 21.89 -11.17 -19.85
C ARG A 263 21.60 -12.56 -19.31
N SER A 264 22.53 -13.16 -18.58
CA SER A 264 22.46 -14.54 -18.10
C SER A 264 22.97 -14.59 -16.68
N PHE A 265 22.05 -14.39 -15.75
CA PHE A 265 22.31 -14.45 -14.32
C PHE A 265 21.19 -15.19 -13.59
N ILE A 266 21.52 -15.68 -12.39
CA ILE A 266 20.60 -16.15 -11.37
C ILE A 266 20.87 -15.32 -10.12
N ILE A 267 19.80 -14.90 -9.44
CA ILE A 267 19.91 -14.23 -8.15
C ILE A 267 20.20 -15.31 -7.10
N GLU A 268 21.38 -15.28 -6.50
CA GLU A 268 21.71 -16.20 -5.40
C GLU A 268 21.22 -15.62 -4.08
N SER A 269 21.43 -14.33 -3.88
CA SER A 269 20.89 -13.62 -2.73
C SER A 269 20.55 -12.17 -3.04
N ALA A 270 19.57 -11.63 -2.31
CA ALA A 270 19.28 -10.20 -2.29
C ALA A 270 18.96 -9.76 -0.85
N ILE A 271 19.50 -8.62 -0.43
CA ILE A 271 19.16 -7.95 0.83
C ILE A 271 18.71 -6.53 0.48
N ALA A 272 17.44 -6.23 0.69
CA ALA A 272 16.87 -4.91 0.48
C ALA A 272 16.61 -4.22 1.83
N GLU A 273 17.03 -2.97 1.92
CA GLU A 273 16.80 -2.10 3.07
C GLU A 273 16.10 -0.84 2.60
N SER A 274 14.97 -0.50 3.21
CA SER A 274 14.24 0.74 2.93
C SER A 274 13.92 1.48 4.22
N LYS A 275 13.99 2.80 4.16
CA LYS A 275 13.72 3.70 5.28
C LYS A 275 12.72 4.75 4.84
N HIS A 276 11.64 4.90 5.60
CA HIS A 276 10.65 5.95 5.45
C HIS A 276 10.59 6.75 6.75
N ILE A 277 11.02 8.00 6.70
CA ILE A 277 11.12 8.90 7.86
C ILE A 277 10.10 10.01 7.69
N TYR A 278 9.18 10.11 8.64
CA TYR A 278 8.19 11.16 8.74
C TYR A 278 8.59 12.15 9.84
N THR A 279 8.82 13.41 9.45
CA THR A 279 9.23 14.51 10.31
C THR A 279 8.22 15.64 10.16
N GLN A 280 7.30 15.79 11.11
CA GLN A 280 6.18 16.74 10.99
C GLN A 280 6.60 18.21 11.13
N TYR A 281 7.59 18.51 11.98
CA TYR A 281 8.01 19.88 12.29
C TYR A 281 9.48 20.11 11.97
N SER A 282 10.37 19.47 12.72
CA SER A 282 11.82 19.53 12.55
C SER A 282 12.45 18.24 13.04
N GLU A 283 13.70 17.97 12.67
CA GLU A 283 14.43 16.79 13.17
C GLU A 283 14.58 16.81 14.71
N GLU A 284 14.58 18.00 15.31
CA GLU A 284 14.62 18.22 16.76
C GLU A 284 13.29 17.88 17.45
N GLY A 285 12.17 18.12 16.75
CA GLY A 285 10.82 17.78 17.23
C GLY A 285 10.51 16.28 17.22
N GLY A 286 11.47 15.46 16.79
CA GLY A 286 11.32 14.02 16.66
C GLY A 286 10.81 13.61 15.28
N SER A 287 11.01 12.34 14.95
CA SER A 287 10.54 11.73 13.71
C SER A 287 9.94 10.38 14.00
N VAL A 288 9.04 9.93 13.13
CA VAL A 288 8.58 8.55 13.07
C VAL A 288 9.34 7.89 11.94
N ALA A 289 10.02 6.77 12.22
CA ALA A 289 10.76 6.06 11.20
C ALA A 289 10.22 4.64 11.04
N THR A 290 10.04 4.25 9.79
CA THR A 290 9.73 2.89 9.37
C THR A 290 10.92 2.31 8.64
N PHE A 291 11.39 1.17 9.10
CA PHE A 291 12.47 0.39 8.49
C PHE A 291 11.90 -0.90 7.93
N ILE A 292 12.27 -1.18 6.68
CA ILE A 292 11.85 -2.37 5.96
C ILE A 292 13.12 -3.11 5.58
N ASN A 293 13.17 -4.40 5.93
CA ASN A 293 14.21 -5.30 5.47
C ASN A 293 13.58 -6.45 4.70
N GLN A 294 14.20 -6.85 3.60
CA GLN A 294 13.83 -8.04 2.85
C GLN A 294 15.09 -8.84 2.55
N THR A 295 15.05 -10.13 2.81
CA THR A 295 16.13 -11.06 2.51
C THR A 295 15.61 -12.16 1.62
N LEU A 296 16.33 -12.43 0.54
CA LEU A 296 16.03 -13.46 -0.46
C LEU A 296 17.26 -14.32 -0.63
N MET A 297 17.14 -15.64 -0.49
CA MET A 297 18.27 -16.59 -0.59
C MET A 297 17.88 -17.81 -1.41
N LEU A 298 18.62 -18.11 -2.48
CA LEU A 298 18.43 -19.32 -3.29
C LEU A 298 18.89 -20.54 -2.50
N THR A 299 17.96 -21.46 -2.19
CA THR A 299 18.25 -22.66 -1.41
C THR A 299 18.32 -23.92 -2.25
N ASN A 300 17.54 -24.00 -3.34
CA ASN A 300 17.49 -25.20 -4.17
C ASN A 300 17.19 -24.89 -5.64
N THR A 301 17.63 -25.78 -6.53
CA THR A 301 17.30 -25.77 -7.96
C THR A 301 17.06 -27.19 -8.43
N LYS A 302 15.87 -27.49 -8.95
CA LYS A 302 15.51 -28.83 -9.41
C LYS A 302 14.66 -28.77 -10.69
N MET A 303 14.44 -29.93 -11.31
CA MET A 303 13.47 -30.04 -12.40
C MET A 303 12.04 -29.89 -11.86
N ILE A 304 11.13 -29.34 -12.66
CA ILE A 304 9.71 -29.30 -12.30
C ILE A 304 9.21 -30.75 -12.23
N SER A 305 8.82 -31.16 -11.02
CA SER A 305 8.21 -32.47 -10.75
C SER A 305 6.69 -32.35 -10.68
N GLU A 306 6.21 -31.31 -10.00
CA GLU A 306 4.80 -30.99 -9.83
C GLU A 306 4.52 -29.58 -10.36
N PRO A 307 3.90 -29.43 -11.56
CA PRO A 307 3.52 -28.13 -12.09
C PRO A 307 2.53 -27.40 -11.16
N MET A 308 2.67 -26.09 -11.00
CA MET A 308 1.67 -25.31 -10.24
C MET A 308 0.31 -25.31 -10.97
N PRO A 309 -0.81 -25.21 -10.24
CA PRO A 309 -2.12 -25.12 -10.86
C PRO A 309 -2.23 -23.86 -11.73
N PRO A 310 -2.96 -23.93 -12.86
CA PRO A 310 -3.19 -22.76 -13.69
C PRO A 310 -4.03 -21.72 -12.95
N LEU A 311 -3.87 -20.45 -13.35
CA LEU A 311 -4.63 -19.35 -12.78
C LEU A 311 -6.14 -19.50 -13.11
N GLN A 312 -6.98 -19.25 -12.12
CA GLN A 312 -8.44 -19.24 -12.24
C GLN A 312 -8.92 -17.85 -12.61
N ASN A 313 -9.63 -17.72 -13.73
CA ASN A 313 -10.11 -16.44 -14.29
C ASN A 313 -9.04 -15.34 -14.23
N PRO A 314 -7.97 -15.43 -15.04
CA PRO A 314 -6.79 -14.59 -14.86
C PRO A 314 -7.10 -13.10 -14.98
N LYS A 315 -6.70 -12.33 -13.97
CA LYS A 315 -6.72 -10.86 -13.98
C LYS A 315 -5.36 -10.34 -14.44
N SER A 316 -5.32 -9.52 -15.48
CA SER A 316 -4.10 -8.87 -15.99
C SER A 316 -3.92 -7.48 -15.38
N TYR A 317 -2.67 -7.06 -15.20
CA TYR A 317 -2.34 -5.76 -14.62
C TYR A 317 -1.65 -4.82 -15.62
N THR A 318 -2.14 -3.58 -15.72
CA THR A 318 -1.55 -2.54 -16.58
C THR A 318 -0.11 -2.24 -16.20
N TYR A 319 0.14 -2.12 -14.88
CA TYR A 319 1.48 -1.93 -14.32
C TYR A 319 1.84 -3.18 -13.52
N SER A 320 2.88 -3.90 -13.95
CA SER A 320 3.23 -5.19 -13.33
C SER A 320 3.67 -5.00 -11.87
N LEU A 321 4.64 -4.13 -11.61
CA LEU A 321 5.23 -3.98 -10.27
C LEU A 321 4.55 -2.90 -9.41
N ARG A 322 3.85 -1.93 -9.99
CA ARG A 322 3.28 -0.78 -9.26
C ARG A 322 2.14 -1.23 -8.34
N SER A 323 2.16 -0.77 -7.09
CA SER A 323 1.08 -1.03 -6.14
C SER A 323 -0.21 -0.37 -6.60
N GLU A 324 -1.29 -1.16 -6.63
CA GLU A 324 -2.61 -0.67 -7.06
C GLU A 324 -3.43 -0.12 -5.90
N THR A 325 -3.16 -0.57 -4.67
CA THR A 325 -3.92 -0.08 -3.51
C THR A 325 -3.79 1.44 -3.43
N VAL A 326 -2.58 1.99 -3.59
CA VAL A 326 -2.33 3.44 -3.47
C VAL A 326 -2.73 4.24 -4.72
N ASP A 327 -2.89 3.59 -5.88
CA ASP A 327 -3.33 4.23 -7.13
C ASP A 327 -4.84 4.40 -7.26
N MET A 328 -5.62 3.80 -6.35
CA MET A 328 -7.04 4.09 -6.32
C MET A 328 -7.16 5.60 -6.03
N GLU A 329 -7.67 6.36 -7.00
CA GLU A 329 -7.90 7.82 -6.87
C GLU A 329 -8.72 8.18 -5.63
N ASP A 330 -9.33 7.16 -5.01
CA ASP A 330 -10.13 7.20 -3.81
C ASP A 330 -9.80 6.03 -2.83
N PRO A 331 -9.30 6.29 -1.60
CA PRO A 331 -9.10 5.29 -0.55
C PRO A 331 -10.39 4.64 -0.08
N ARG A 332 -11.57 5.19 -0.42
CA ARG A 332 -12.85 4.50 -0.19
C ARG A 332 -12.96 3.23 -1.03
N GLU A 333 -12.32 3.20 -2.20
CA GLU A 333 -12.27 2.01 -3.04
C GLU A 333 -11.22 0.99 -2.56
N GLN A 334 -10.15 1.44 -1.87
CA GLN A 334 -9.21 0.51 -1.21
C GLN A 334 -9.98 -0.42 -0.28
N HIS A 335 -10.90 0.10 0.54
CA HIS A 335 -11.64 -0.73 1.49
C HIS A 335 -12.77 -1.55 0.87
N ARG A 336 -13.42 -1.08 -0.21
CA ARG A 336 -14.29 -1.94 -1.03
C ARG A 336 -13.54 -3.18 -1.56
N SER A 337 -12.23 -3.04 -1.79
CA SER A 337 -11.37 -4.12 -2.29
C SER A 337 -10.88 -5.06 -1.17
N PHE A 338 -10.67 -4.55 0.05
CA PHE A 338 -10.36 -5.38 1.23
C PHE A 338 -11.58 -6.19 1.71
N LEU A 339 -12.77 -5.65 1.47
CA LEU A 339 -14.07 -6.26 1.76
C LEU A 339 -14.72 -6.75 0.47
N GLN A 340 -14.04 -7.63 -0.29
CA GLN A 340 -14.69 -8.42 -1.33
C GLN A 340 -15.73 -9.35 -0.70
N ASP A 341 -16.83 -8.75 -0.26
CA ASP A 341 -18.11 -9.39 -0.10
C ASP A 341 -19.07 -8.52 -0.90
N GLU A 342 -19.74 -9.12 -1.89
CA GLU A 342 -20.65 -8.48 -2.86
C GLU A 342 -21.92 -7.87 -2.21
N SER A 343 -21.90 -7.64 -0.89
CA SER A 343 -23.06 -7.31 -0.06
C SER A 343 -23.21 -5.83 0.30
N GLN A 344 -22.28 -4.95 -0.12
CA GLN A 344 -22.47 -3.50 -0.01
C GLN A 344 -23.24 -2.95 -1.23
N ILE A 345 -24.47 -2.52 -0.96
CA ILE A 345 -25.38 -1.93 -1.95
C ILE A 345 -24.72 -0.70 -2.58
N GLN A 346 -24.51 -0.76 -3.89
CA GLN A 346 -24.14 0.39 -4.70
C GLN A 346 -25.25 1.45 -4.58
N PHE A 347 -24.87 2.66 -4.17
CA PHE A 347 -25.65 3.85 -4.50
C PHE A 347 -25.80 3.88 -6.02
N ASP A 348 -27.01 4.09 -6.52
CA ASP A 348 -27.23 4.26 -7.96
C ASP A 348 -26.35 5.40 -8.44
N ALA A 349 -25.46 5.14 -9.41
CA ALA A 349 -24.47 6.10 -9.89
C ALA A 349 -25.11 7.39 -10.43
N ASN A 350 -26.36 7.31 -10.88
CA ASN A 350 -27.10 8.44 -11.43
C ASN A 350 -27.83 9.23 -10.35
N THR A 351 -28.51 8.56 -9.41
CA THR A 351 -29.33 9.25 -8.39
C THR A 351 -28.60 9.50 -7.07
N CYS A 352 -27.52 8.77 -6.79
CA CYS A 352 -26.82 8.77 -5.51
C CYS A 352 -27.74 8.45 -4.31
N GLU A 353 -28.85 7.76 -4.57
CA GLU A 353 -29.75 7.21 -3.56
C GLU A 353 -29.33 5.78 -3.24
N PRO A 354 -29.46 5.36 -1.96
CA PRO A 354 -29.26 3.97 -1.60
C PRO A 354 -30.39 3.10 -2.18
N ALA A 355 -30.09 1.87 -2.64
CA ALA A 355 -31.14 0.99 -3.15
C ALA A 355 -32.20 0.72 -2.08
N ALA A 356 -33.45 1.06 -2.38
CA ALA A 356 -34.57 0.88 -1.48
C ALA A 356 -34.76 -0.61 -1.16
N CYS A 357 -34.96 -0.94 0.12
CA CYS A 357 -35.50 -2.24 0.50
C CYS A 357 -36.95 -2.34 -0.01
N THR A 358 -37.22 -3.21 -0.98
CA THR A 358 -38.60 -3.56 -1.33
C THR A 358 -39.13 -4.60 -0.35
N SER A 359 -40.40 -4.49 0.04
CA SER A 359 -41.04 -5.30 1.07
C SER A 359 -41.36 -6.75 0.66
N GLU A 360 -40.83 -7.24 -0.46
CA GLU A 360 -41.18 -8.56 -1.01
C GLU A 360 -40.00 -9.52 -1.24
N GLY A 361 -38.81 -9.25 -0.70
CA GLY A 361 -37.71 -10.21 -0.75
C GLY A 361 -36.65 -9.97 0.31
N THR A 362 -36.47 -10.95 1.20
CA THR A 362 -35.48 -11.08 2.29
C THR A 362 -35.37 -9.85 3.19
N GLU A 363 -35.80 -9.97 4.46
CA GLU A 363 -35.67 -8.93 5.51
C GLU A 363 -34.38 -8.10 5.37
N CYS A 364 -34.47 -6.77 5.56
CA CYS A 364 -33.34 -5.83 5.63
C CYS A 364 -32.42 -6.12 6.82
N ARG A 365 -31.90 -7.34 6.93
CA ARG A 365 -30.93 -7.75 7.95
C ARG A 365 -29.59 -7.14 7.58
N LEU A 366 -28.97 -6.54 8.58
CA LEU A 366 -27.58 -6.12 8.46
C LEU A 366 -26.69 -7.36 8.27
N THR A 367 -25.68 -7.24 7.43
CA THR A 367 -24.63 -8.25 7.30
C THR A 367 -23.89 -8.41 8.63
N VAL A 368 -23.17 -9.53 8.82
CA VAL A 368 -22.38 -9.78 10.04
C VAL A 368 -21.40 -8.63 10.31
N GLU A 369 -20.80 -8.09 9.26
CA GLU A 369 -19.87 -6.97 9.38
C GLU A 369 -20.58 -5.67 9.76
N GLN A 370 -21.70 -5.34 9.11
CA GLN A 370 -22.50 -4.17 9.47
C GLN A 370 -22.98 -4.23 10.93
N GLN A 371 -23.34 -5.42 11.43
CA GLN A 371 -23.68 -5.63 12.84
C GLN A 371 -22.48 -5.39 13.76
N ARG A 372 -21.27 -5.84 13.39
CA ARG A 372 -20.05 -5.55 14.16
C ARG A 372 -19.77 -4.05 14.21
N THR A 373 -19.93 -3.35 13.09
CA THR A 373 -19.78 -1.88 13.01
C THR A 373 -20.81 -1.17 13.87
N GLU A 374 -22.09 -1.58 13.82
CA GLU A 374 -23.16 -1.06 14.69
C GLU A 374 -22.78 -1.20 16.18
N VAL A 375 -22.34 -2.39 16.61
CA VAL A 375 -21.95 -2.62 18.01
C VAL A 375 -20.76 -1.73 18.43
N LYS A 376 -19.75 -1.57 17.55
CA LYS A 376 -18.60 -0.70 17.81
C LYS A 376 -19.01 0.76 17.96
N ILE A 377 -19.82 1.29 17.03
CA ILE A 377 -20.32 2.67 17.07
C ILE A 377 -21.12 2.89 18.36
N GLN A 378 -22.03 1.98 18.71
CA GLN A 378 -22.86 2.12 19.90
C GLN A 378 -22.02 2.16 21.19
N LYS A 379 -20.97 1.33 21.29
CA LYS A 379 -20.04 1.35 22.42
C LYS A 379 -19.31 2.68 22.50
N LEU A 380 -18.77 3.17 21.38
CA LEU A 380 -18.04 4.44 21.33
C LEU A 380 -18.94 5.64 21.70
N LEU A 381 -20.19 5.68 21.22
CA LEU A 381 -21.14 6.73 21.58
C LEU A 381 -21.47 6.74 23.07
N ASN A 382 -21.66 5.56 23.66
CA ASN A 382 -21.94 5.44 25.10
C ASN A 382 -20.73 5.89 25.93
N SER A 383 -19.52 5.44 25.56
CA SER A 383 -18.29 5.89 26.21
C SER A 383 -18.11 7.40 26.08
N LEU A 384 -18.25 7.96 24.89
CA LEU A 384 -18.13 9.41 24.70
C LEU A 384 -19.15 10.21 25.50
N SER A 385 -20.40 9.75 25.59
CA SER A 385 -21.43 10.42 26.40
C SER A 385 -21.10 10.43 27.89
N ALA A 386 -20.45 9.37 28.40
CA ALA A 386 -19.99 9.30 29.78
C ALA A 386 -18.72 10.13 30.03
N PHE A 387 -17.76 10.07 29.11
CA PHE A 387 -16.45 10.75 29.22
C PHE A 387 -16.52 12.26 28.91
N THR A 388 -17.72 12.78 28.62
CA THR A 388 -17.97 14.22 28.36
C THR A 388 -19.11 14.78 29.22
N GLU A 389 -19.53 14.06 30.27
CA GLU A 389 -20.70 14.42 31.06
C GLU A 389 -20.53 15.69 31.91
N HIS A 390 -19.44 15.77 32.68
CA HIS A 390 -19.15 16.91 33.56
C HIS A 390 -17.97 17.72 33.05
N GLU A 391 -16.91 17.04 32.66
CA GLU A 391 -15.70 17.58 32.06
C GLU A 391 -15.27 16.65 30.92
N ILE A 392 -14.49 17.19 29.99
CA ILE A 392 -13.94 16.40 28.88
C ILE A 392 -12.75 15.62 29.42
N GLN A 393 -12.90 14.30 29.54
CA GLN A 393 -11.81 13.41 29.94
C GLN A 393 -10.78 13.27 28.81
N GLU A 394 -9.51 13.00 29.16
CA GLU A 394 -8.40 12.94 28.21
C GLU A 394 -8.63 11.88 27.11
N GLU A 395 -9.24 10.75 27.48
CA GLU A 395 -9.55 9.64 26.57
C GLU A 395 -10.60 10.02 25.51
N ALA A 396 -11.45 11.03 25.76
CA ALA A 396 -12.53 11.42 24.86
C ALA A 396 -12.02 11.76 23.45
N THR A 397 -10.85 12.39 23.34
CA THR A 397 -10.24 12.74 22.05
C THR A 397 -9.93 11.50 21.21
N SER A 398 -9.37 10.46 21.83
CA SER A 398 -9.05 9.20 21.15
C SER A 398 -10.32 8.44 20.73
N LEU A 399 -11.37 8.49 21.58
CA LEU A 399 -12.66 7.87 21.30
C LEU A 399 -13.37 8.58 20.14
N LEU A 400 -13.28 9.91 20.04
CA LEU A 400 -13.78 10.68 18.89
C LEU A 400 -13.06 10.28 17.60
N ALA A 401 -11.72 10.15 17.62
CA ALA A 401 -10.98 9.70 16.45
C ALA A 401 -11.41 8.29 16.00
N ASN A 402 -11.54 7.36 16.94
CA ASN A 402 -12.01 6.00 16.65
C ASN A 402 -13.45 5.98 16.13
N LEU A 403 -14.34 6.80 16.67
CA LEU A 403 -15.72 6.93 16.18
C LEU A 403 -15.76 7.50 14.76
N MET A 404 -14.93 8.50 14.45
CA MET A 404 -14.84 9.05 13.09
C MET A 404 -14.44 7.97 12.08
N VAL A 405 -13.47 7.11 12.45
CA VAL A 405 -13.10 5.96 11.64
C VAL A 405 -14.32 5.07 11.43
N GLN A 406 -15.02 4.64 12.49
CA GLN A 406 -16.19 3.77 12.33
C GLN A 406 -17.32 4.40 11.50
N LEU A 407 -17.61 5.70 11.67
CA LEU A 407 -18.64 6.41 10.90
C LEU A 407 -18.30 6.47 9.41
N ARG A 408 -17.03 6.67 9.05
CA ARG A 408 -16.57 6.66 7.65
C ARG A 408 -16.72 5.29 6.97
N HIS A 409 -16.79 4.21 7.75
CA HIS A 409 -16.99 2.85 7.24
C HIS A 409 -18.45 2.36 7.36
N ALA A 410 -19.33 3.13 7.99
CA ALA A 410 -20.70 2.71 8.25
C ALA A 410 -21.57 2.85 7.00
N ASP A 411 -22.34 1.80 6.72
CA ASP A 411 -23.39 1.83 5.71
C ASP A 411 -24.55 2.77 6.13
N TYR A 412 -25.30 3.28 5.15
CA TYR A 412 -26.42 4.18 5.40
C TYR A 412 -27.48 3.55 6.33
N ARG A 413 -27.70 2.22 6.29
CA ARG A 413 -28.65 1.54 7.18
C ARG A 413 -28.21 1.61 8.64
N VAL A 414 -26.92 1.46 8.88
CA VAL A 414 -26.34 1.55 10.22
C VAL A 414 -26.47 2.99 10.73
N LEU A 415 -26.08 3.97 9.93
CA LEU A 415 -26.20 5.39 10.30
C LEU A 415 -27.67 5.80 10.52
N LEU A 416 -28.59 5.34 9.67
CA LEU A 416 -30.01 5.62 9.79
C LEU A 416 -30.62 5.05 11.07
N LYS A 417 -30.19 3.85 11.51
CA LYS A 417 -30.60 3.31 12.82
C LYS A 417 -30.19 4.23 13.97
N PHE A 418 -28.94 4.71 13.98
CA PHE A 418 -28.47 5.65 15.00
C PHE A 418 -29.23 6.97 14.95
N TRP A 419 -29.48 7.50 13.75
CA TRP A 419 -30.26 8.71 13.59
C TRP A 419 -31.71 8.55 14.04
N THR A 420 -32.37 7.45 13.69
CA THR A 420 -33.74 7.16 14.13
C THR A 420 -33.83 7.10 15.66
N ARG A 421 -32.78 6.58 16.31
CA ARG A 421 -32.74 6.41 17.77
C ARG A 421 -32.40 7.69 18.54
N TYR A 422 -31.47 8.49 18.03
CA TYR A 422 -30.89 9.63 18.77
C TYR A 422 -31.08 10.99 18.07
N GLY A 423 -31.57 10.99 16.84
CA GLY A 423 -31.71 12.15 15.95
C GLY A 423 -32.97 12.97 16.16
N LYS A 424 -33.73 12.76 17.25
CA LYS A 424 -34.80 13.68 17.71
C LYS A 424 -34.41 14.36 19.03
N PRO A 425 -34.87 15.59 19.30
CA PRO A 425 -34.68 16.23 20.60
C PRO A 425 -35.18 15.33 21.74
N ASN A 426 -34.41 15.25 22.83
CA ASN A 426 -34.72 14.42 23.99
C ASN A 426 -34.41 15.19 25.28
N THR A 427 -35.00 14.75 26.40
CA THR A 427 -34.75 15.33 27.73
C THR A 427 -33.67 14.59 28.50
N ASP A 428 -33.36 13.34 28.14
CA ASP A 428 -32.25 12.59 28.73
C ASP A 428 -30.90 13.27 28.36
N PRO A 429 -30.10 13.71 29.34
CA PRO A 429 -28.82 14.37 29.09
C PRO A 429 -27.85 13.50 28.28
N ALA A 430 -27.82 12.19 28.52
CA ALA A 430 -26.94 11.27 27.82
C ALA A 430 -27.34 11.13 26.34
N ILE A 431 -28.63 11.06 26.05
CA ILE A 431 -29.16 11.03 24.67
C ILE A 431 -28.90 12.37 23.97
N THR A 432 -29.06 13.49 24.67
CA THR A 432 -28.77 14.83 24.13
C THR A 432 -27.28 14.98 23.76
N ARG A 433 -26.37 14.46 24.59
CA ARG A 433 -24.93 14.39 24.26
C ARG A 433 -24.68 13.53 23.02
N ILE A 434 -25.28 12.34 22.93
CA ILE A 434 -25.15 11.46 21.76
C ILE A 434 -25.69 12.16 20.49
N ARG A 435 -26.84 12.84 20.55
CA ARG A 435 -27.38 13.64 19.45
C ARG A 435 -26.35 14.67 18.99
N LYS A 436 -25.75 15.43 19.91
CA LYS A 436 -24.76 16.45 19.58
C LYS A 436 -23.52 15.86 18.91
N ILE A 437 -23.00 14.74 19.44
CA ILE A 437 -21.88 14.00 18.84
C ILE A 437 -22.22 13.58 17.41
N LEU A 438 -23.42 13.06 17.16
CA LEU A 438 -23.86 12.66 15.82
C LEU A 438 -23.96 13.86 14.86
N ILE A 439 -24.52 14.98 15.31
CA ILE A 439 -24.61 16.22 14.53
C ILE A 439 -23.23 16.77 14.17
N ASP A 440 -22.24 16.64 15.05
CA ASP A 440 -20.88 17.15 14.80
C ASP A 440 -20.05 16.19 13.93
N MET A 441 -20.18 14.88 14.17
CA MET A 441 -19.26 13.90 13.58
C MET A 441 -19.73 13.32 12.26
N MET A 442 -21.03 13.08 12.08
CA MET A 442 -21.51 12.53 10.80
C MET A 442 -21.20 13.45 9.61
N PRO A 443 -21.39 14.78 9.66
CA PRO A 443 -21.05 15.64 8.53
C PRO A 443 -19.54 15.63 8.25
N ALA A 444 -18.70 15.57 9.30
CA ALA A 444 -17.25 15.49 9.17
C ALA A 444 -16.75 14.14 8.63
N ALA A 445 -17.55 13.06 8.73
CA ALA A 445 -17.26 11.79 8.08
C ALA A 445 -17.24 11.94 6.55
N GLY A 446 -18.10 12.80 5.99
CA GLY A 446 -17.97 13.24 4.60
C GLY A 446 -18.27 12.19 3.54
N ILE A 447 -19.00 11.13 3.90
CA ILE A 447 -19.36 10.01 3.02
C ILE A 447 -20.81 10.12 2.50
N PRO A 448 -21.16 9.51 1.36
CA PRO A 448 -22.52 9.52 0.80
C PRO A 448 -23.60 9.08 1.77
N ALA A 449 -23.34 8.00 2.52
CA ALA A 449 -24.27 7.47 3.52
C ALA A 449 -24.64 8.49 4.59
N SER A 450 -23.66 9.26 5.07
CA SER A 450 -23.88 10.32 6.04
C SER A 450 -24.64 11.50 5.42
N ALA A 451 -24.24 11.93 4.21
CA ALA A 451 -24.91 13.01 3.49
C ALA A 451 -26.40 12.69 3.24
N TYR A 452 -26.72 11.44 2.88
CA TYR A 452 -28.09 10.95 2.74
C TYR A 452 -28.90 11.06 4.03
N VAL A 453 -28.38 10.52 5.13
CA VAL A 453 -29.06 10.55 6.44
C VAL A 453 -29.27 11.99 6.92
N LEU A 454 -28.29 12.87 6.73
CA LEU A 454 -28.40 14.27 7.11
C LEU A 454 -29.38 15.05 6.23
N ALA A 455 -29.38 14.80 4.91
CA ALA A 455 -30.31 15.45 3.99
C ALA A 455 -31.76 15.06 4.29
N THR A 456 -32.01 13.77 4.52
CA THR A 456 -33.35 13.27 4.90
C THR A 456 -33.79 13.81 6.27
N ALA A 457 -32.87 13.99 7.21
CA ALA A 457 -33.16 14.61 8.50
C ALA A 457 -33.53 16.10 8.39
N ILE A 458 -32.86 16.86 7.51
CA ILE A 458 -33.17 18.27 7.24
C ILE A 458 -34.54 18.36 6.55
N GLU A 459 -34.78 17.54 5.53
CA GLU A 459 -36.05 17.48 4.79
C GLU A 459 -37.22 17.08 5.70
N GLY A 460 -37.01 16.10 6.59
CA GLY A 460 -37.99 15.63 7.57
C GLY A 460 -38.18 16.55 8.78
N THR A 461 -37.48 17.69 8.87
CA THR A 461 -37.50 18.63 10.01
C THR A 461 -37.07 18.05 11.36
N ASP A 462 -36.29 16.95 11.36
CA ASP A 462 -35.66 16.38 12.57
C ASP A 462 -34.50 17.27 13.08
N LEU A 463 -34.00 18.17 12.22
CA LEU A 463 -33.03 19.21 12.53
C LEU A 463 -33.68 20.59 12.45
N THR A 464 -33.38 21.42 13.43
CA THR A 464 -33.68 22.86 13.38
C THR A 464 -32.87 23.54 12.28
N GLN A 465 -33.29 24.72 11.84
CA GLN A 465 -32.59 25.48 10.80
C GLN A 465 -31.16 25.89 11.23
N ASP A 466 -30.95 26.12 12.54
CA ASP A 466 -29.62 26.40 13.10
C ASP A 466 -28.74 25.14 13.16
N GLU A 467 -29.30 23.99 13.57
CA GLU A 467 -28.58 22.71 13.51
C GLU A 467 -28.22 22.35 12.06
N ALA A 468 -29.12 22.60 11.11
CA ALA A 468 -28.83 22.41 9.69
C ALA A 468 -27.67 23.30 9.22
N ALA A 469 -27.61 24.56 9.67
CA ALA A 469 -26.49 25.45 9.38
C ALA A 469 -25.17 24.93 9.95
N VAL A 470 -25.17 24.37 11.17
CA VAL A 470 -24.00 23.73 11.79
C VAL A 470 -23.55 22.51 11.00
N VAL A 471 -24.48 21.61 10.65
CA VAL A 471 -24.22 20.41 9.84
C VAL A 471 -23.54 20.78 8.51
N LEU A 472 -24.10 21.75 7.79
CA LEU A 472 -23.59 22.21 6.50
C LEU A 472 -22.21 22.85 6.65
N LYS A 473 -22.00 23.65 7.69
CA LYS A 473 -20.67 24.22 8.01
C LYS A 473 -19.65 23.11 8.27
N THR A 474 -19.99 22.09 9.05
CA THR A 474 -19.07 20.98 9.35
C THR A 474 -18.79 20.10 8.12
N LEU A 475 -19.74 19.96 7.20
CA LEU A 475 -19.51 19.24 5.95
C LEU A 475 -18.49 19.95 5.04
N THR A 476 -18.29 21.27 5.17
CA THR A 476 -17.27 22.02 4.37
C THR A 476 -15.84 21.53 4.63
N ILE A 477 -15.57 21.10 5.86
CA ILE A 477 -14.27 20.59 6.29
C ILE A 477 -14.15 19.07 6.08
N SER A 478 -15.13 18.43 5.42
CA SER A 478 -15.00 17.06 4.94
C SER A 478 -13.72 16.90 4.14
N SER A 479 -12.95 15.87 4.46
CA SER A 479 -11.61 15.72 3.93
C SER A 479 -11.61 15.18 2.48
N LEU A 480 -12.63 14.41 2.09
CA LEU A 480 -12.74 13.82 0.75
C LEU A 480 -14.21 13.62 0.28
N PRO A 481 -14.99 14.70 0.07
CA PRO A 481 -16.34 14.55 -0.45
C PRO A 481 -16.31 13.97 -1.88
N ASP A 482 -17.31 13.14 -2.23
CA ASP A 482 -17.52 12.70 -3.62
C ASP A 482 -18.71 13.40 -4.29
N ILE A 483 -18.93 13.04 -5.55
CA ILE A 483 -20.03 13.54 -6.36
C ILE A 483 -21.41 13.29 -5.73
N CYS A 484 -21.58 12.21 -4.96
CA CYS A 484 -22.85 11.94 -4.29
C CYS A 484 -23.06 12.87 -3.11
N VAL A 485 -22.03 13.18 -2.33
CA VAL A 485 -22.09 14.23 -1.31
C VAL A 485 -22.47 15.57 -1.94
N ALA A 486 -21.88 15.94 -3.09
CA ALA A 486 -22.24 17.17 -3.80
C ALA A 486 -23.72 17.22 -4.22
N LYS A 487 -24.24 16.12 -4.78
CA LYS A 487 -25.66 16.02 -5.17
C LYS A 487 -26.60 16.16 -3.97
N TRP A 488 -26.26 15.55 -2.83
CA TRP A 488 -27.06 15.72 -1.60
C TRP A 488 -27.03 17.16 -1.08
N VAL A 489 -25.86 17.82 -1.10
CA VAL A 489 -25.77 19.25 -0.73
C VAL A 489 -26.57 20.12 -1.69
N GLN A 490 -26.54 19.84 -2.99
CA GLN A 490 -27.38 20.53 -3.98
C GLN A 490 -28.87 20.40 -3.63
N LYS A 491 -29.35 19.18 -3.34
CA LYS A 491 -30.74 18.95 -2.93
C LYS A 491 -31.11 19.78 -1.68
N ILE A 492 -30.20 19.86 -0.69
CA ILE A 492 -30.42 20.66 0.53
C ILE A 492 -30.53 22.16 0.23
N VAL A 493 -29.71 22.69 -0.68
CA VAL A 493 -29.74 24.11 -1.08
C VAL A 493 -31.10 24.51 -1.68
N GLU A 494 -31.76 23.57 -2.36
CA GLU A 494 -33.05 23.77 -3.01
C GLU A 494 -34.25 23.63 -2.05
N LEU A 495 -34.04 23.25 -0.78
CA LEU A 495 -35.12 23.11 0.19
C LEU A 495 -35.68 24.47 0.63
N PRO A 496 -37.03 24.67 0.61
CA PRO A 496 -37.65 25.94 1.03
C PRO A 496 -37.27 26.37 2.45
N LEU A 497 -37.15 25.41 3.37
CA LEU A 497 -36.78 25.66 4.77
C LEU A 497 -35.36 26.23 4.93
N ILE A 498 -34.45 25.89 4.01
CA ILE A 498 -33.08 26.41 3.97
C ILE A 498 -33.08 27.78 3.31
N GLU A 499 -33.83 27.95 2.23
CA GLU A 499 -33.92 29.22 1.51
C GLU A 499 -34.46 30.36 2.38
N GLN A 500 -35.44 30.07 3.24
CA GLN A 500 -36.09 31.04 4.12
C GLN A 500 -35.22 31.43 5.33
N HIS A 501 -34.26 30.59 5.73
CA HIS A 501 -33.41 30.85 6.89
C HIS A 501 -32.02 31.32 6.47
N ARG A 502 -31.73 32.61 6.66
CA ARG A 502 -30.50 33.25 6.16
C ARG A 502 -29.19 32.55 6.59
N PRO A 503 -28.98 32.18 7.87
CA PRO A 503 -27.77 31.43 8.26
C PRO A 503 -27.64 30.08 7.55
N ALA A 504 -28.73 29.32 7.42
CA ALA A 504 -28.73 28.03 6.76
C ALA A 504 -28.47 28.16 5.25
N LYS A 505 -29.10 29.15 4.59
CA LYS A 505 -28.85 29.47 3.18
C LYS A 505 -27.38 29.78 2.92
N ILE A 506 -26.76 30.64 3.73
CA ILE A 506 -25.34 31.00 3.60
C ILE A 506 -24.46 29.76 3.80
N ALA A 507 -24.73 28.97 4.85
CA ALA A 507 -23.97 27.74 5.12
C ALA A 507 -24.08 26.73 3.97
N ALA A 508 -25.27 26.56 3.38
CA ALA A 508 -25.52 25.64 2.28
C ALA A 508 -24.71 26.00 1.03
N TRP A 509 -24.72 27.28 0.62
CA TRP A 509 -23.96 27.74 -0.54
C TRP A 509 -22.44 27.67 -0.34
N LEU A 510 -21.94 28.02 0.85
CA LEU A 510 -20.52 27.88 1.19
C LEU A 510 -20.07 26.40 1.22
N CYS A 511 -20.94 25.52 1.72
CA CYS A 511 -20.74 24.07 1.70
C CYS A 511 -20.64 23.55 0.28
N MET A 512 -21.61 23.91 -0.58
CA MET A 512 -21.61 23.51 -1.99
C MET A 512 -20.33 23.96 -2.71
N GLY A 513 -19.93 25.21 -2.55
CA GLY A 513 -18.69 25.73 -3.14
C GLY A 513 -17.44 24.96 -2.66
N SER A 514 -17.37 24.67 -1.36
CA SER A 514 -16.24 23.94 -0.76
C SER A 514 -16.17 22.49 -1.23
N VAL A 515 -17.31 21.79 -1.29
CA VAL A 515 -17.42 20.41 -1.74
C VAL A 515 -17.07 20.29 -3.22
N VAL A 516 -17.63 21.16 -4.07
CA VAL A 516 -17.33 21.18 -5.51
C VAL A 516 -15.86 21.50 -5.77
N ASN A 517 -15.28 22.44 -5.02
CA ASN A 517 -13.85 22.75 -5.14
C ASN A 517 -12.95 21.54 -4.84
N LYS A 518 -13.31 20.73 -3.84
CA LYS A 518 -12.57 19.50 -3.46
C LYS A 518 -12.73 18.37 -4.48
N ILE A 519 -13.90 18.27 -5.13
CA ILE A 519 -14.16 17.23 -6.14
C ILE A 519 -13.49 17.57 -7.47
N ASN A 520 -13.36 18.86 -7.80
CA ASN A 520 -12.88 19.32 -9.11
C ASN A 520 -11.52 18.70 -9.49
N THR A 521 -11.56 17.78 -10.45
CA THR A 521 -10.41 17.04 -10.97
C THR A 521 -9.42 17.92 -11.71
N ASP A 522 -9.86 19.03 -12.31
CA ASP A 522 -8.96 19.93 -13.05
C ASP A 522 -8.02 20.70 -12.10
N HIS A 523 -8.47 21.00 -10.88
CA HIS A 523 -7.59 21.55 -9.86
C HIS A 523 -6.52 20.53 -9.45
N ARG A 524 -6.91 19.26 -9.23
CA ARG A 524 -5.99 18.16 -8.92
C ARG A 524 -5.01 17.88 -10.07
N LYS A 525 -5.49 17.85 -11.32
CA LYS A 525 -4.66 17.68 -12.52
C LYS A 525 -3.68 18.82 -12.71
N LYS A 526 -4.11 20.08 -12.55
CA LYS A 526 -3.26 21.26 -12.67
C LYS A 526 -2.19 21.31 -11.56
N MET A 527 -2.52 20.89 -10.34
CA MET A 527 -1.53 20.71 -9.27
C MET A 527 -0.53 19.59 -9.60
N ALA A 528 -0.98 18.48 -10.20
CA ALA A 528 -0.11 17.40 -10.65
C ALA A 528 0.79 17.79 -11.83
N GLU A 529 0.28 18.61 -12.76
CA GLU A 529 1.06 19.18 -13.88
C GLU A 529 2.15 20.13 -13.37
N ILE A 530 1.84 21.02 -12.44
CA ILE A 530 2.83 21.91 -11.79
C ILE A 530 3.92 21.08 -11.09
N ARG A 531 3.56 19.98 -10.41
CA ARG A 531 4.54 19.06 -9.81
C ARG A 531 5.39 18.34 -10.86
N LYS A 532 4.82 17.95 -12.00
CA LYS A 532 5.54 17.30 -13.10
C LYS A 532 6.53 18.24 -13.79
N GLU A 533 6.13 19.48 -14.08
CA GLU A 533 7.03 20.48 -14.68
C GLU A 533 8.24 20.78 -13.79
N LYS A 534 8.06 20.74 -12.46
CA LYS A 534 9.13 20.97 -11.50
C LYS A 534 10.13 19.81 -11.36
N ASN A 535 9.70 18.58 -11.63
CA ASN A 535 10.56 17.38 -11.56
C ASN A 535 11.31 17.09 -12.88
N LEU A 536 10.98 17.81 -13.95
CA LEU A 536 11.62 17.72 -15.27
C LEU A 536 12.66 18.85 -15.52
N LEU A 537 12.74 19.82 -14.60
CA LEU A 537 13.78 20.85 -14.51
C LEU A 537 14.79 20.45 -13.42
#